data_AF-A0A497LQK2-F1
#
_entry.id   AF-A0A497LQK2-F1
#
_cell.length_a   1.000
_cell.length_b   1.000
_cell.length_c   1.000
_cell.angle_alpha   90.00
_cell.angle_beta   90.00
_cell.angle_gamma   90.00
#
_symmetry.space_group_name_H-M   'P 1'
#
loop_
_entity.id
_entity.type
_entity.pdbx_description
1 polymer ?
#
loop_
_entity_poly.entity_id
_entity_poly.type
_entity_poly.pdbx_seq_one_letter_code
_entity_poly.pdbx_strand_id
1 'polypeptide(L)'
;MAERELGCSEGTFRYLQRLRDHLIIAKIEMLNYEREAEEFTKQGWHEEALKLRQKANAYLKTIRELEDEIAELEKLCFGRPKNP
;
A
#
# COMPACT_ATOMS: atom_id res chain seq x y z
N MET A 1 1.44 29.29 1.57
CA MET A 1 1.85 28.13 2.41
C MET A 1 3.36 28.05 2.29
N ALA A 2 4.10 28.03 3.40
CA ALA A 2 5.56 27.96 3.34
C ALA A 2 5.98 26.69 2.59
N GLU A 3 6.51 26.85 1.38
CA GLU A 3 7.11 25.76 0.62
C GLU A 3 8.31 25.27 1.42
N ARG A 4 8.11 24.21 2.21
CA ARG A 4 9.24 23.41 2.67
C ARG A 4 9.85 22.85 1.40
N GLU A 5 11.05 23.31 1.06
CA GLU A 5 11.86 22.67 0.02
C GLU A 5 11.91 21.18 0.33
N LEU A 6 11.36 20.37 -0.58
CA LEU A 6 11.44 18.91 -0.48
C LEU A 6 12.90 18.51 -0.62
N GLY A 7 13.36 17.53 0.16
CA GLY A 7 14.71 16.97 0.05
C GLY A 7 14.94 16.13 -1.20
N CYS A 8 13.95 16.03 -2.09
CA CYS A 8 13.95 15.18 -3.27
C CYS A 8 13.46 15.92 -4.52
N SER A 9 13.71 15.33 -5.69
CA SER A 9 13.24 15.88 -6.97
C SER A 9 11.71 15.82 -7.08
N GLU A 10 11.12 16.69 -7.90
CA GLU A 10 9.68 16.63 -8.21
C GLU A 10 9.26 15.26 -8.79
N GLY A 11 10.11 14.66 -9.62
CA GLY A 11 9.87 13.32 -10.16
C GLY A 11 9.75 12.25 -9.06
N THR A 12 10.64 12.31 -8.07
CA THR A 12 10.60 11.44 -6.88
C THR A 12 9.33 11.67 -6.07
N PHE A 13 8.94 12.92 -5.85
CA PHE A 13 7.72 13.25 -5.11
C PHE A 13 6.45 12.76 -5.84
N ARG A 14 6.35 12.95 -7.16
CA ARG A 14 5.23 12.42 -7.96
C ARG A 14 5.21 10.88 -8.00
N TYR A 15 6.37 10.24 -7.91
CA TYR A 15 6.45 8.78 -7.80
C TYR A 15 5.94 8.30 -6.44
N LEU A 16 6.36 8.95 -5.36
CA LEU A 16 5.86 8.70 -4.00
C LEU A 16 4.32 8.84 -3.92
N GLN A 17 3.75 9.87 -4.55
CA GLN A 17 2.29 10.04 -4.61
C GLN A 17 1.61 8.83 -5.28
N ARG A 18 2.14 8.38 -6.42
CA ARG A 18 1.60 7.19 -7.13
C ARG A 18 1.69 5.92 -6.29
N LEU A 19 2.79 5.72 -5.56
CA LEU A 19 2.92 4.57 -4.66
C LEU A 19 1.89 4.62 -3.52
N ARG A 20 1.61 5.81 -2.96
CA ARG A 20 0.56 5.97 -1.95
C ARG A 20 -0.83 5.63 -2.52
N ASP A 21 -1.12 6.05 -3.74
CA ASP A 21 -2.37 5.69 -4.41
C ASP A 21 -2.48 4.17 -4.63
N HIS A 22 -1.39 3.53 -5.08
CA HIS A 22 -1.32 2.07 -5.22
C HIS A 22 -1.51 1.35 -3.88
N LEU A 23 -0.92 1.87 -2.79
CA LEU A 23 -1.08 1.31 -1.46
C LEU A 23 -2.55 1.35 -1.00
N ILE A 24 -3.24 2.47 -1.26
CA ILE A 24 -4.66 2.62 -0.95
C ILE A 24 -5.48 1.58 -1.72
N ILE A 25 -5.26 1.47 -3.03
CA ILE A 25 -5.96 0.50 -3.89
C ILE A 25 -5.71 -0.93 -3.39
N ALA A 26 -4.46 -1.30 -3.10
CA ALA A 26 -4.11 -2.63 -2.62
C ALA A 26 -4.81 -2.97 -1.29
N LYS A 27 -4.91 -2.01 -0.36
CA LYS A 27 -5.64 -2.18 0.90
C LYS A 27 -7.14 -2.38 0.68
N ILE A 28 -7.74 -1.62 -0.23
CA ILE A 28 -9.16 -1.76 -0.57
C ILE A 28 -9.44 -3.14 -1.19
N GLU A 29 -8.62 -3.56 -2.15
CA GLU A 29 -8.76 -4.87 -2.80
C GLU A 29 -8.62 -6.02 -1.80
N MET A 30 -7.60 -5.97 -0.93
CA MET A 30 -7.42 -6.95 0.13
C MET A 30 -8.68 -7.10 1.00
N LEU A 31 -9.22 -5.98 1.49
CA LEU A 31 -10.44 -5.96 2.32
C LEU A 31 -11.66 -6.49 1.56
N ASN A 32 -11.78 -6.19 0.27
CA ASN A 32 -12.85 -6.71 -0.56
C ASN A 32 -12.78 -8.24 -0.66
N TYR A 33 -11.59 -8.80 -0.91
CA TYR A 33 -11.39 -10.25 -0.94
C TYR A 33 -11.68 -10.92 0.41
N GLU A 34 -11.27 -10.32 1.53
CA GLU A 34 -11.55 -10.85 2.86
C GLU A 34 -13.05 -10.90 3.15
N ARG A 35 -13.77 -9.81 2.84
CA ARG A 35 -15.22 -9.74 3.02
C ARG A 35 -15.94 -10.76 2.14
N GLU A 36 -15.58 -10.85 0.87
CA GLU A 36 -16.21 -11.81 -0.06
C GLU A 36 -15.92 -13.26 0.36
N ALA A 37 -14.70 -13.55 0.85
CA ALA A 37 -14.38 -14.87 1.39
C ALA A 37 -15.23 -15.22 2.61
N GLU A 38 -15.52 -14.26 3.49
CA GLU A 38 -16.39 -14.46 4.63
C GLU A 38 -17.83 -14.79 4.19
N GLU A 39 -18.35 -14.06 3.20
CA GLU A 39 -19.69 -14.33 2.64
C GLU A 39 -19.78 -15.71 2.00
N PHE A 40 -18.76 -16.13 1.24
CA PHE A 40 -18.72 -17.47 0.66
C PHE A 40 -18.61 -18.55 1.73
N THR A 41 -17.88 -18.29 2.82
CA THR A 41 -17.80 -19.19 3.96
C THR A 41 -19.17 -19.39 4.61
N LYS A 42 -19.95 -18.32 4.79
CA LYS A 42 -21.33 -18.37 5.34
C LYS A 42 -22.28 -19.19 4.46
N GLN A 43 -22.05 -19.19 3.14
CA GLN A 43 -22.85 -19.93 2.17
C GLN A 43 -22.39 -21.40 2.00
N GLY A 44 -21.32 -21.83 2.68
CA GLY A 44 -20.76 -23.18 2.56
C GLY A 44 -19.83 -23.37 1.36
N TRP A 45 -19.50 -22.30 0.64
CA TRP A 45 -18.63 -22.31 -0.55
C TRP A 45 -17.16 -22.21 -0.13
N HIS A 46 -16.69 -23.24 0.56
CA HIS A 46 -15.40 -23.21 1.26
C HIS A 46 -14.19 -23.15 0.31
N GLU A 47 -14.27 -23.76 -0.87
CA GLU A 47 -13.15 -23.76 -1.83
C GLU A 47 -12.95 -22.36 -2.44
N GLU A 48 -14.04 -21.70 -2.83
CA GLU A 48 -14.02 -20.34 -3.35
C GLU A 48 -13.59 -19.34 -2.27
N ALA A 49 -14.09 -19.50 -1.04
CA ALA A 49 -13.65 -18.71 0.10
C ALA A 49 -12.12 -18.84 0.33
N LEU A 50 -11.57 -20.05 0.20
CA LEU A 50 -10.14 -20.29 0.31
C LEU A 50 -9.35 -19.58 -0.79
N LYS A 51 -9.82 -19.65 -2.05
CA LYS A 51 -9.19 -18.93 -3.19
C LYS A 51 -9.17 -17.42 -2.96
N LEU A 52 -10.25 -16.85 -2.45
CA LEU A 52 -10.34 -15.42 -2.13
C LEU A 52 -9.38 -15.03 -0.98
N ARG A 53 -9.28 -15.85 0.08
CA ARG A 53 -8.29 -15.65 1.15
C ARG A 53 -6.85 -15.69 0.63
N GLN A 54 -6.54 -16.58 -0.30
CA GLN A 54 -5.22 -16.63 -0.93
C GLN A 54 -4.92 -15.34 -1.72
N LYS A 55 -5.90 -14.78 -2.43
CA LYS A 55 -5.76 -13.47 -3.09
C LYS A 55 -5.54 -12.35 -2.08
N ALA A 56 -6.31 -12.29 -0.99
CA ALA A 56 -6.09 -11.32 0.08
C ALA A 56 -4.67 -11.40 0.65
N ASN A 57 -4.17 -12.60 0.92
CA ASN A 57 -2.80 -12.82 1.39
C ASN A 57 -1.74 -12.35 0.38
N ALA A 58 -1.99 -12.49 -0.92
CA ALA A 58 -1.10 -11.95 -1.94
C ALA A 58 -1.04 -10.42 -1.88
N TYR A 59 -2.18 -9.75 -1.71
CA TYR A 59 -2.21 -8.29 -1.51
C TYR A 59 -1.50 -7.85 -0.24
N LEU A 60 -1.57 -8.63 0.85
CA LEU A 60 -0.85 -8.32 2.08
C LEU A 60 0.68 -8.27 1.87
N LYS A 61 1.22 -9.12 0.99
CA LYS A 61 2.62 -9.05 0.57
C LYS A 61 2.91 -7.75 -0.20
N THR A 62 2.09 -7.44 -1.21
CA THR A 62 2.23 -6.21 -2.00
C THR A 62 2.13 -4.95 -1.13
N ILE A 63 1.23 -4.93 -0.16
CA ILE A 63 1.06 -3.81 0.79
C ILE A 63 2.35 -3.57 1.56
N ARG A 64 3.00 -4.62 2.08
CA ARG A 64 4.26 -4.49 2.81
C ARG A 64 5.38 -3.94 1.94
N GLU A 65 5.52 -4.46 0.72
CA GLU A 65 6.51 -3.97 -0.25
C GLU A 65 6.31 -2.48 -0.58
N LEU A 66 5.05 -2.06 -0.77
CA LEU A 66 4.70 -0.66 -0.99
C LEU A 66 4.97 0.21 0.24
N GLU A 67 4.65 -0.27 1.45
CA GLU A 67 4.89 0.46 2.70
C GLU A 67 6.39 0.68 2.94
N ASP A 68 7.22 -0.35 2.69
CA ASP A 68 8.68 -0.26 2.80
C ASP A 68 9.24 0.75 1.78
N GLU A 69 8.82 0.68 0.52
CA GLU A 69 9.27 1.60 -0.53
C GLU A 69 8.86 3.05 -0.26
N ILE A 70 7.61 3.26 0.18
CA ILE A 70 7.11 4.58 0.59
C ILE A 70 7.95 5.11 1.76
N ALA A 71 8.25 4.30 2.76
CA ALA A 71 9.03 4.72 3.92
C ALA A 71 10.44 5.18 3.54
N GLU A 72 11.11 4.49 2.61
CA GLU A 72 12.42 4.91 2.11
C GLU A 72 12.34 6.21 1.30
N LEU A 73 11.35 6.36 0.44
CA LEU A 73 11.14 7.60 -0.33
C LEU A 73 10.74 8.78 0.56
N GLU A 74 9.96 8.55 1.62
CA GLU A 74 9.62 9.57 2.60
C GLU A 74 10.86 10.05 3.39
N LYS A 75 11.78 9.13 3.74
CA LYS A 75 13.07 9.52 4.33
C LYS A 75 13.89 10.37 3.37
N LEU A 76 13.87 10.08 2.06
CA LEU A 76 14.57 10.88 1.07
C LEU A 76 13.94 12.27 0.87
N CYS A 77 12.61 12.35 0.78
CA CYS A 77 11.90 13.60 0.50
C CYS A 77 11.72 14.50 1.73
N PHE A 78 11.61 13.91 2.93
CA PHE A 78 11.25 14.62 4.16
C PHE A 78 12.21 14.37 5.33
N GLY A 79 13.14 13.42 5.20
CA GLY A 79 14.21 13.22 6.18
C GLY A 79 15.07 14.48 6.21
N ARG A 80 15.17 15.10 7.39
CA ARG A 80 15.92 16.35 7.57
C ARG A 80 17.34 16.18 7.02
N PRO A 81 17.88 17.15 6.26
CA PRO A 81 19.32 17.30 6.22
C PRO A 81 19.76 17.60 7.65
N LYS A 82 20.49 16.67 8.27
CA LYS A 82 21.39 17.03 9.35
C LYS A 82 22.45 17.93 8.70
N ASN A 83 22.23 19.24 8.70
CA ASN A 83 23.35 20.15 8.49
C ASN A 83 24.31 20.00 9.69
N PRO A 84 25.62 19.87 9.44
CA PRO A 84 26.65 19.87 10.47
C PRO A 84 26.72 21.21 11.22
#